data_AF-A0A131XL46-F1
#
_entry.id   AF-A0A131XL46-F1
#
_cell.length_a   1.000
_cell.length_b   1.000
_cell.length_c   1.000
_cell.angle_alpha   90.00
_cell.angle_beta   90.00
_cell.angle_gamma   90.00
#
_symmetry.space_group_name_H-M   'P 1'
#
loop_
_entity.id
_entity.type
_entity.pdbx_description
1 polymer ?
#
loop_
_entity_poly.entity_id
_entity_poly.type
_entity_poly.pdbx_seq_one_letter_code
_entity_poly.pdbx_strand_id
1 'polypeptide(L)'
;QKIGVHDAVIDVEKQIVVVETNIPITKVQEAIRSTGKVAVLKGFGSSEVPGIAAAVSEIFGNSGIMGVVRFTQAADGACIVDGVIDGLKQGQNHRLRIHELGDLSNGCQSTGDVYDPHPVTSDRRGPRRYGSLGEIDVDDSGRSVFRRTNDVVKVWDIIGRSLVVCSESSSKSRIGDKDCSRLACGIIARASGVAQNPKRICACDGVSVWDEQNLPNTKKNGI
;
A
#
# COMPACT_ATOMS: atom_id res chain seq x y z
N GLN A 1 20.93 -0.48 -19.59
CA GLN A 1 20.04 -1.51 -19.02
C GLN A 1 19.31 -0.85 -17.85
N LYS A 2 18.03 -0.47 -18.01
CA LYS A 2 17.29 0.18 -16.92
C LYS A 2 16.99 -0.88 -15.86
N ILE A 3 17.51 -0.68 -14.65
CA ILE A 3 17.36 -1.61 -13.55
C ILE A 3 15.85 -1.75 -13.26
N GLY A 4 15.31 -2.95 -13.49
CA GLY A 4 14.01 -3.38 -13.00
C GLY A 4 12.77 -3.06 -13.84
N VAL A 5 12.87 -2.39 -14.99
CA VAL A 5 11.78 -2.36 -15.99
C VAL A 5 12.07 -3.40 -17.06
N HIS A 6 11.19 -4.38 -17.20
CA HIS A 6 11.36 -5.52 -18.11
C HIS A 6 10.77 -5.22 -19.49
N ASP A 7 9.55 -4.70 -19.52
CA ASP A 7 8.86 -4.32 -20.75
C ASP A 7 7.99 -3.07 -20.55
N ALA A 8 7.70 -2.36 -21.63
CA ALA A 8 6.79 -1.22 -21.63
C ALA A 8 6.06 -1.09 -22.97
N VAL A 9 4.74 -1.22 -22.92
CA VAL A 9 3.85 -1.07 -24.08
C VAL A 9 3.15 0.27 -24.00
N ILE A 10 3.32 1.11 -25.03
CA ILE A 10 2.73 2.45 -25.10
C ILE A 10 1.65 2.45 -26.19
N ASP A 11 0.41 2.66 -25.78
CA ASP A 11 -0.73 2.84 -26.67
C ASP A 11 -1.12 4.34 -26.67
N VAL A 12 -0.69 5.05 -27.71
CA VAL A 12 -0.90 6.50 -27.85
C VAL A 12 -2.36 6.83 -28.09
N GLU A 13 -3.07 6.00 -28.87
CA GLU A 13 -4.49 6.21 -29.20
C GLU A 13 -5.36 6.10 -27.94
N LYS A 14 -5.10 5.09 -27.10
CA LYS A 14 -5.81 4.88 -25.84
C LYS A 14 -5.26 5.72 -24.69
N GLN A 15 -4.11 6.38 -24.88
CA GLN A 15 -3.35 7.09 -23.85
C GLN A 15 -3.06 6.19 -22.64
N ILE A 16 -2.51 5.00 -22.90
CA ILE A 16 -2.18 4.01 -21.89
C ILE A 16 -0.70 3.64 -22.02
N VAL A 17 -0.04 3.52 -20.87
CA VAL A 17 1.29 2.90 -20.78
C VAL A 17 1.14 1.69 -19.86
N VAL A 18 1.46 0.51 -20.35
CA VAL A 18 1.56 -0.73 -19.57
C VAL A 18 3.03 -0.97 -19.31
N VAL A 19 3.42 -1.15 -18.04
CA VAL A 19 4.81 -1.35 -17.64
C VAL A 19 4.93 -2.65 -16.88
N GLU A 20 5.80 -3.54 -17.34
CA GLU A 20 6.22 -4.73 -16.61
C GLU A 20 7.49 -4.43 -15.83
N THR A 21 7.44 -4.60 -14.51
CA THR A 21 8.54 -4.16 -13.65
C THR A 21 8.53 -4.83 -12.29
N ASN A 22 9.70 -4.92 -11.66
CA ASN A 22 9.90 -5.33 -10.28
C ASN A 22 10.26 -4.17 -9.32
N ILE A 23 10.25 -2.90 -9.80
CA ILE A 23 10.50 -1.72 -8.96
C ILE A 23 9.19 -1.16 -8.39
N PRO A 24 9.24 -0.34 -7.31
CA PRO A 24 8.04 0.31 -6.78
C PRO A 24 7.30 1.16 -7.81
N ILE A 25 5.96 1.15 -7.78
CA ILE A 25 5.13 1.92 -8.73
C ILE A 25 5.47 3.41 -8.69
N THR A 26 5.80 3.95 -7.52
CA THR A 26 6.21 5.35 -7.34
C THR A 26 7.39 5.72 -8.23
N LYS A 27 8.38 4.83 -8.38
CA LYS A 27 9.55 5.04 -9.25
C LYS A 27 9.18 5.06 -10.73
N VAL A 28 8.21 4.25 -11.14
CA VAL A 28 7.67 4.27 -12.50
C VAL A 28 6.93 5.58 -12.76
N GLN A 29 6.08 6.00 -11.83
CA GLN A 29 5.33 7.26 -11.94
C GLN A 29 6.26 8.47 -11.94
N GLU A 30 7.29 8.52 -11.08
CA GLU A 30 8.34 9.54 -11.08
C GLU A 30 9.05 9.62 -12.43
N ALA A 31 9.42 8.48 -13.01
CA ALA A 31 10.09 8.44 -14.30
C ALA A 31 9.20 8.98 -15.44
N ILE A 32 7.90 8.67 -15.46
CA ILE A 32 6.97 9.24 -16.45
C ILE A 32 6.76 10.74 -16.19
N ARG A 33 6.61 11.14 -14.92
CA ARG A 33 6.45 12.55 -14.53
C ARG A 33 7.66 13.40 -14.88
N SER A 34 8.87 12.86 -14.82
CA SER A 34 10.10 13.56 -15.23
C SER A 34 10.12 13.98 -16.70
N THR A 35 9.26 13.38 -17.54
CA THR A 35 9.08 13.80 -18.94
C THR A 35 8.05 14.92 -19.11
N GLY A 36 7.57 15.52 -18.01
CA GLY A 36 6.51 16.53 -18.00
C GLY A 36 5.10 15.97 -18.23
N LYS A 37 4.92 14.64 -18.14
CA LYS A 37 3.62 13.98 -18.36
C LYS A 37 2.99 13.57 -17.03
N VAL A 38 1.70 13.84 -16.86
CA VAL A 38 0.94 13.33 -15.70
C VAL A 38 0.53 11.89 -15.97
N ALA A 39 0.83 10.99 -15.04
CA ALA A 39 0.47 9.58 -15.10
C ALA A 39 -0.40 9.18 -13.91
N VAL A 40 -1.57 8.60 -14.20
CA VAL A 40 -2.51 8.07 -13.21
C VAL A 40 -2.52 6.55 -13.34
N LEU A 41 -2.34 5.85 -12.22
CA LEU A 41 -2.42 4.39 -12.18
C LEU A 41 -3.88 3.96 -12.39
N LYS A 42 -4.17 3.29 -13.52
CA LYS A 42 -5.52 2.80 -13.84
C LYS A 42 -5.78 1.36 -13.40
N GLY A 43 -4.72 0.58 -13.24
CA GLY A 43 -4.80 -0.80 -12.80
C GLY A 43 -3.44 -1.35 -12.45
N PHE A 44 -3.43 -2.35 -11.56
CA PHE A 44 -2.23 -3.01 -11.07
C PHE A 44 -2.52 -4.51 -10.96
N GLY A 45 -1.58 -5.35 -11.38
CA GLY A 45 -1.86 -6.77 -11.63
C GLY A 45 -0.65 -7.50 -12.20
N SER A 46 -0.68 -8.83 -12.19
CA SER A 46 0.21 -9.62 -13.04
C SER A 46 -0.34 -9.70 -14.46
N SER A 47 0.54 -9.66 -15.45
CA SER A 47 0.20 -9.78 -16.87
C SER A 47 -0.16 -11.22 -17.26
N GLU A 48 0.17 -12.21 -16.44
CA GLU A 48 0.08 -13.63 -16.80
C GLU A 48 -1.35 -14.18 -16.71
N VAL A 49 -2.18 -13.65 -15.79
CA VAL A 49 -3.53 -14.19 -15.54
C VAL A 49 -4.57 -13.06 -15.45
N PRO A 50 -5.54 -12.99 -16.38
CA PRO A 50 -6.67 -12.08 -16.27
C PRO A 50 -7.50 -12.36 -15.01
N GLY A 51 -7.98 -11.33 -14.33
CA GLY A 51 -8.89 -11.49 -13.18
C GLY A 51 -8.20 -11.67 -11.82
N ILE A 52 -6.89 -11.50 -11.77
CA ILE A 52 -6.13 -11.44 -10.52
C ILE A 52 -6.68 -10.36 -9.59
N ALA A 53 -6.84 -10.71 -8.32
CA ALA A 53 -7.33 -9.80 -7.29
C ALA A 53 -6.31 -8.68 -7.00
N ALA A 54 -6.79 -7.44 -7.07
CA ALA A 54 -6.05 -6.24 -6.70
C ALA A 54 -6.80 -5.49 -5.58
N ALA A 55 -6.04 -4.91 -4.66
CA ALA A 55 -6.59 -4.09 -3.59
C ALA A 55 -5.67 -2.89 -3.29
N VAL A 56 -6.24 -1.87 -2.65
CA VAL A 56 -5.53 -0.66 -2.25
C VAL A 56 -6.01 -0.22 -0.88
N SER A 57 -5.08 0.26 -0.06
CA SER A 57 -5.37 0.94 1.19
C SER A 57 -4.74 2.32 1.15
N GLU A 58 -5.58 3.35 1.23
CA GLU A 58 -5.13 4.70 1.53
C GLU A 58 -5.09 4.85 3.05
N ILE A 59 -3.90 5.07 3.59
CA ILE A 59 -3.65 5.12 5.02
C ILE A 59 -3.59 6.58 5.44
N PHE A 60 -4.34 6.93 6.48
CA PHE A 60 -4.28 8.24 7.11
C PHE A 60 -4.10 8.06 8.63
N GLY A 61 -3.27 8.91 9.22
CA GLY A 61 -2.94 8.83 10.63
C GLY A 61 -2.86 10.18 11.30
N ASN A 62 -2.63 10.11 12.60
CA ASN A 62 -2.33 11.31 13.38
C ASN A 62 -0.99 11.91 12.91
N SER A 63 -0.79 13.21 13.17
CA SER A 63 0.49 13.89 12.90
C SER A 63 0.92 13.94 11.43
N GLY A 64 -0.02 13.82 10.48
CA GLY A 64 0.25 13.99 9.06
C GLY A 64 0.84 12.76 8.36
N ILE A 65 0.81 11.59 9.01
CA ILE A 65 1.18 10.32 8.35
C ILE A 65 0.13 9.99 7.30
N MET A 66 0.57 9.80 6.07
CA MET A 66 -0.29 9.46 4.94
C MET A 66 0.45 8.52 4.00
N GLY A 67 -0.28 7.66 3.30
CA GLY A 67 0.34 6.80 2.31
C GLY A 67 -0.65 5.94 1.54
N VAL A 68 -0.14 5.28 0.51
CA VAL A 68 -0.92 4.35 -0.30
C VAL A 68 -0.16 3.02 -0.37
N VAL A 69 -0.85 1.95 -0.03
CA VAL A 69 -0.33 0.58 -0.13
C VAL A 69 -1.25 -0.25 -1.00
N ARG A 70 -0.67 -0.90 -2.01
CA ARG A 70 -1.34 -1.67 -3.05
C ARG A 70 -0.96 -3.13 -2.89
N PHE A 71 -1.96 -3.98 -3.11
CA PHE A 71 -1.87 -5.42 -3.00
C PHE A 71 -2.28 -6.04 -4.33
N THR A 72 -1.57 -7.08 -4.77
CA THR A 72 -1.93 -7.84 -5.96
C THR A 72 -1.50 -9.28 -5.80
N GLN A 73 -2.39 -10.20 -6.18
CA GLN A 73 -2.04 -11.60 -6.22
C GLN A 73 -1.20 -11.90 -7.47
N ALA A 74 0.00 -12.45 -7.35
CA ALA A 74 0.75 -12.97 -8.48
C ALA A 74 0.22 -14.35 -8.90
N ALA A 75 0.57 -14.79 -10.12
CA ALA A 75 0.11 -16.05 -10.67
C ALA A 75 0.65 -17.27 -9.91
N ASP A 76 1.83 -17.14 -9.31
CA ASP A 76 2.44 -18.11 -8.41
C ASP A 76 1.74 -18.22 -7.04
N GLY A 77 0.71 -17.40 -6.82
CA GLY A 77 -0.05 -17.36 -5.58
C GLY A 77 0.57 -16.51 -4.48
N ALA A 78 1.66 -15.79 -4.72
CA ALA A 78 2.21 -14.85 -3.76
C ALA A 78 1.50 -13.49 -3.81
N CYS A 79 1.44 -12.75 -2.70
CA CYS A 79 0.88 -11.41 -2.65
C CYS A 79 2.00 -10.37 -2.77
N ILE A 80 1.93 -9.54 -3.81
CA ILE A 80 2.82 -8.40 -3.99
C ILE A 80 2.24 -7.23 -3.20
N VAL A 81 3.04 -6.68 -2.29
CA VAL A 81 2.74 -5.48 -1.51
C VAL A 81 3.67 -4.36 -1.98
N ASP A 82 3.08 -3.31 -2.55
CA ASP A 82 3.78 -2.12 -3.07
C ASP A 82 3.24 -0.90 -2.33
N GLY A 83 4.11 -0.09 -1.73
CA GLY A 83 3.64 1.01 -0.91
C GLY A 83 4.58 2.18 -0.79
N VAL A 84 3.97 3.31 -0.47
CA VAL A 84 4.63 4.57 -0.17
C VAL A 84 3.91 5.23 1.00
N ILE A 85 4.67 5.61 2.03
CA ILE A 85 4.15 6.21 3.25
C ILE A 85 5.07 7.37 3.63
N ASP A 86 4.48 8.53 3.86
CA ASP A 86 5.16 9.76 4.27
C ASP A 86 4.79 10.14 5.72
N GLY A 87 5.61 11.02 6.31
CA GLY A 87 5.39 11.54 7.66
C GLY A 87 5.83 10.61 8.79
N LEU A 88 6.58 9.55 8.47
CA LEU A 88 7.11 8.62 9.46
C LEU A 88 8.32 9.21 10.17
N LYS A 89 8.45 8.91 11.46
CA LYS A 89 9.60 9.38 12.25
C LYS A 89 10.82 8.50 12.02
N GLN A 90 11.93 9.09 11.61
CA GLN A 90 13.21 8.41 11.46
C GLN A 90 13.72 7.85 12.80
N GLY A 91 14.39 6.69 12.75
CA GLY A 91 14.97 6.03 13.93
C GLY A 91 13.95 5.31 14.83
N GLN A 92 12.67 5.27 14.44
CA GLN A 92 11.67 4.41 15.06
C GLN A 92 11.40 3.17 14.19
N ASN A 93 11.09 2.05 14.84
CA ASN A 93 10.71 0.83 14.14
C ASN A 93 9.22 0.92 13.79
N HIS A 94 8.93 1.07 12.50
CA HIS A 94 7.57 1.06 11.96
C HIS A 94 7.26 -0.30 11.37
N ARG A 95 6.06 -0.80 11.64
CA ARG A 95 5.56 -2.08 11.13
C ARG A 95 4.22 -1.92 10.46
N LEU A 96 4.00 -2.75 9.44
CA LEU A 96 2.73 -2.89 8.76
C LEU A 96 2.01 -4.15 9.23
N ARG A 97 0.76 -3.98 9.63
CA ARG A 97 -0.11 -5.07 10.09
C ARG A 97 -1.50 -4.94 9.47
N ILE A 98 -2.08 -6.05 9.07
CA ILE A 98 -3.48 -6.15 8.66
C ILE A 98 -4.28 -6.50 9.91
N HIS A 99 -5.25 -5.67 10.24
CA HIS A 99 -6.15 -5.84 11.36
C HIS A 99 -7.49 -6.40 10.91
N GLU A 100 -8.21 -7.09 11.78
CA GLU A 100 -9.36 -7.90 11.40
C GLU A 100 -10.57 -7.06 10.93
N LEU A 101 -10.77 -5.86 11.47
CA LEU A 101 -11.93 -5.01 11.17
C LEU A 101 -11.56 -3.85 10.24
N GLY A 102 -12.39 -3.61 9.25
CA GLY A 102 -12.40 -2.37 8.46
C GLY A 102 -13.18 -1.24 9.12
N ASP A 103 -13.06 -1.09 10.44
CA ASP A 103 -13.78 -0.08 11.21
C ASP A 103 -12.84 1.07 11.63
N LEU A 104 -13.09 2.26 11.08
CA LEU A 104 -12.36 3.50 11.36
C LEU A 104 -13.17 4.49 12.21
N SER A 105 -14.30 4.07 12.81
CA SER A 105 -15.21 4.92 13.60
C SER A 105 -14.52 5.57 14.81
N ASN A 106 -13.51 4.91 15.38
CA ASN A 106 -12.63 5.45 16.43
C ASN A 106 -11.17 5.47 15.97
N GLY A 107 -10.96 5.91 14.73
CA GLY A 107 -9.65 5.90 14.08
C GLY A 107 -9.05 4.49 14.05
N CYS A 108 -7.75 4.38 14.28
CA CYS A 108 -7.08 3.08 14.22
C CYS A 108 -7.39 2.18 15.41
N GLN A 109 -8.05 2.67 16.46
CA GLN A 109 -8.36 1.88 17.66
C GLN A 109 -9.54 0.93 17.45
N SER A 110 -10.46 1.24 16.54
CA SER A 110 -11.62 0.39 16.21
C SER A 110 -11.29 -0.76 15.25
N THR A 111 -10.05 -0.89 14.79
CA THR A 111 -9.67 -1.90 13.77
C THR A 111 -9.59 -3.34 14.28
N GLY A 112 -9.77 -3.58 15.59
CA GLY A 112 -9.65 -4.91 16.20
C GLY A 112 -8.20 -5.39 16.34
N ASP A 113 -7.99 -6.69 16.46
CA ASP A 113 -6.67 -7.31 16.58
C ASP A 113 -6.01 -7.58 15.22
N VAL A 114 -4.74 -8.00 15.23
CA VAL A 114 -4.03 -8.43 14.01
C VAL A 114 -4.76 -9.63 13.42
N TYR A 115 -5.13 -9.53 12.15
CA TYR A 115 -5.91 -10.53 11.45
C TYR A 115 -5.19 -11.89 11.43
N ASP A 116 -5.89 -12.92 11.89
CA ASP A 116 -5.49 -14.31 11.80
C ASP A 116 -6.73 -15.18 11.52
N PRO A 117 -6.89 -15.74 10.30
CA PRO A 117 -8.04 -16.59 9.97
C PRO A 117 -8.01 -17.96 10.65
N HIS A 118 -6.84 -18.39 11.15
CA HIS A 118 -6.68 -19.70 11.80
C HIS A 118 -5.94 -19.52 13.14
N PRO A 119 -6.60 -18.91 14.14
CA PRO A 119 -5.98 -18.67 15.44
C PRO A 119 -5.63 -20.00 16.09
N VAL A 120 -4.34 -20.35 16.11
CA VAL A 120 -3.87 -21.57 16.78
C VAL A 120 -4.07 -21.37 18.28
N THR A 121 -4.81 -22.28 18.91
CA THR A 121 -5.00 -22.31 20.36
C THR A 121 -3.66 -22.60 21.05
N SER A 122 -3.02 -21.57 21.58
CA SER A 122 -1.96 -21.61 22.61
C SER A 122 -0.63 -22.33 22.26
N ASP A 123 0.47 -21.68 22.65
CA ASP A 123 1.76 -22.29 23.06
C ASP A 123 2.73 -22.88 22.03
N ARG A 124 2.60 -22.58 20.74
CA ARG A 124 3.73 -22.76 19.82
C ARG A 124 4.05 -21.48 19.08
N ARG A 125 5.21 -20.89 19.41
CA ARG A 125 5.85 -19.84 18.62
C ARG A 125 6.10 -20.37 17.20
N GLY A 126 5.19 -20.11 16.28
CA GLY A 126 5.42 -20.31 14.84
C GLY A 126 4.13 -20.15 14.02
N PRO A 127 4.25 -19.96 12.70
CA PRO A 127 5.08 -19.00 11.98
C PRO A 127 4.41 -17.61 12.00
N ARG A 128 4.91 -16.63 11.23
CA ARG A 128 4.38 -15.26 11.14
C ARG A 128 2.83 -15.21 11.17
N ARG A 129 2.25 -14.43 12.09
CA ARG A 129 0.80 -14.18 12.14
C ARG A 129 0.35 -13.67 10.77
N TYR A 130 -0.75 -14.20 10.25
CA TYR A 130 -1.20 -13.97 8.88
C TYR A 130 -1.18 -12.48 8.48
N GLY A 131 -1.72 -11.60 9.33
CA GLY A 131 -1.74 -10.17 9.10
C GLY A 131 -0.43 -9.40 9.33
N SER A 132 0.66 -10.03 9.77
CA SER A 132 1.94 -9.34 10.03
C SER A 132 2.77 -9.23 8.76
N LEU A 133 2.80 -8.03 8.16
CA LEU A 133 3.56 -7.77 6.93
C LEU A 133 5.04 -7.44 7.19
N GLY A 134 5.39 -7.09 8.44
CA GLY A 134 6.76 -6.84 8.88
C GLY A 134 7.14 -5.36 8.92
N GLU A 135 8.41 -5.10 9.15
CA GLU A 135 9.00 -3.76 9.28
C GLU A 135 9.10 -3.04 7.93
N ILE A 136 9.15 -1.71 7.98
CA ILE A 136 9.40 -0.84 6.84
C ILE A 136 10.54 0.12 7.18
N ASP A 137 11.41 0.36 6.20
CA ASP A 137 12.51 1.29 6.32
C ASP A 137 12.05 2.71 6.01
N VAL A 138 12.54 3.67 6.79
CA VAL A 138 12.20 5.09 6.66
C VAL A 138 13.47 5.87 6.34
N ASP A 139 13.41 6.65 5.27
CA ASP A 139 14.52 7.51 4.85
C ASP A 139 14.62 8.80 5.69
N ASP A 140 15.64 9.60 5.40
CA ASP A 140 15.93 10.86 6.11
C ASP A 140 14.82 11.91 5.96
N SER A 141 13.93 11.76 4.96
CA SER A 141 12.78 12.65 4.76
C SER A 141 11.52 12.20 5.50
N GLY A 142 11.58 11.06 6.20
CA GLY A 142 10.40 10.46 6.83
C GLY A 142 9.51 9.72 5.84
N ARG A 143 10.06 9.34 4.68
CA ARG A 143 9.37 8.61 3.61
C ARG A 143 9.83 7.16 3.58
N SER A 144 8.89 6.26 3.37
CA SER A 144 9.10 4.82 3.22
C SER A 144 8.54 4.37 1.88
N VAL A 145 9.40 3.97 0.95
CA VAL A 145 9.01 3.37 -0.34
C VAL A 145 9.46 1.92 -0.36
N PHE A 146 8.54 0.99 -0.57
CA PHE A 146 8.84 -0.43 -0.54
C PHE A 146 8.03 -1.21 -1.55
N ARG A 147 8.60 -2.33 -2.01
CA ARG A 147 7.90 -3.37 -2.75
C ARG A 147 8.42 -4.73 -2.27
N ARG A 148 7.51 -5.62 -1.91
CA ARG A 148 7.86 -6.95 -1.38
C ARG A 148 6.82 -8.00 -1.71
N THR A 149 7.25 -9.25 -1.68
CA THR A 149 6.41 -10.43 -1.86
C THR A 149 6.08 -11.05 -0.50
N ASN A 150 4.84 -11.49 -0.33
CA ASN A 150 4.35 -12.20 0.85
C ASN A 150 3.60 -13.46 0.40
N ASP A 151 4.12 -14.63 0.75
CA ASP A 151 3.55 -15.91 0.29
C ASP A 151 2.34 -16.39 1.11
N VAL A 152 2.11 -15.77 2.27
CA VAL A 152 1.08 -16.15 3.25
C VAL A 152 -0.24 -15.45 2.96
N VAL A 153 -0.21 -14.12 2.83
CA VAL A 153 -1.40 -13.29 2.68
C VAL A 153 -2.02 -13.47 1.30
N LYS A 154 -3.35 -13.58 1.25
CA LYS A 154 -4.12 -13.59 0.01
C LYS A 154 -4.99 -12.35 -0.08
N VAL A 155 -5.07 -11.76 -1.27
CA VAL A 155 -5.78 -10.48 -1.46
C VAL A 155 -7.27 -10.61 -1.14
N TRP A 156 -7.91 -11.72 -1.49
CA TRP A 156 -9.34 -11.94 -1.22
C TRP A 156 -9.67 -12.06 0.28
N ASP A 157 -8.72 -12.48 1.12
CA ASP A 157 -8.94 -12.63 2.56
C ASP A 157 -8.85 -11.30 3.32
N ILE A 158 -8.25 -10.27 2.72
CA ILE A 158 -7.93 -8.99 3.37
C ILE A 158 -8.78 -7.81 2.87
N ILE A 159 -9.57 -8.00 1.80
CA ILE A 159 -10.50 -6.97 1.34
C ILE A 159 -11.55 -6.67 2.43
N GLY A 160 -11.77 -5.39 2.71
CA GLY A 160 -12.68 -4.92 3.75
C GLY A 160 -12.08 -4.94 5.16
N ARG A 161 -10.85 -5.41 5.31
CA ARG A 161 -10.06 -5.29 6.54
C ARG A 161 -9.28 -3.98 6.54
N SER A 162 -8.54 -3.70 7.61
CA SER A 162 -7.73 -2.50 7.69
C SER A 162 -6.23 -2.80 7.67
N LEU A 163 -5.48 -1.93 7.01
CA LEU A 163 -4.03 -1.89 7.10
C LEU A 163 -3.65 -0.83 8.14
N VAL A 164 -2.77 -1.18 9.07
CA VAL A 164 -2.32 -0.33 10.17
C VAL A 164 -0.80 -0.19 10.12
N VAL A 165 -0.34 1.05 10.19
CA VAL A 165 1.05 1.42 10.48
C VAL A 165 1.16 1.60 11.98
N CYS A 166 2.10 0.92 12.61
CA CYS A 166 2.31 1.06 14.03
C CYS A 166 3.80 1.17 14.38
N SER A 167 4.10 1.92 15.44
CA SER A 167 5.45 2.02 15.99
C SER A 167 5.61 1.11 17.20
N GLU A 168 6.76 0.44 17.28
CA GLU A 168 7.17 -0.30 18.48
C GLU A 168 8.08 0.58 19.34
N SER A 169 7.77 0.67 20.64
CA SER A 169 8.65 1.36 21.58
C SER A 169 9.89 0.50 21.85
N SER A 170 11.06 1.12 21.94
CA SER A 170 12.34 0.45 22.26
C SER A 170 12.40 -0.10 23.69
N SER A 171 11.42 0.22 24.54
CA SER A 171 11.33 -0.19 25.93
C SER A 171 10.33 -1.32 26.13
N LYS A 172 10.89 -2.55 26.17
CA LYS A 172 10.36 -3.79 26.76
C LYS A 172 9.42 -4.66 25.89
N SER A 173 9.78 -5.96 25.94
CA SER A 173 8.96 -7.15 25.68
C SER A 173 8.76 -7.57 24.21
N ARG A 174 9.40 -8.68 23.82
CA ARG A 174 9.15 -9.45 22.60
C ARG A 174 7.89 -10.33 22.70
N ILE A 175 6.90 -9.95 23.52
CA ILE A 175 5.77 -10.81 23.88
C ILE A 175 4.49 -9.99 23.94
N GLY A 176 3.77 -9.94 22.82
CA GLY A 176 2.36 -9.56 22.80
C GLY A 176 1.99 -8.52 21.75
N ASP A 177 0.75 -8.59 21.29
CA ASP A 177 0.14 -7.67 20.31
C ASP A 177 -0.19 -6.28 20.87
N LYS A 178 -0.01 -6.08 22.18
CA LYS A 178 -0.41 -4.86 22.90
C LYS A 178 0.62 -3.73 22.88
N ASP A 179 1.82 -3.98 22.33
CA ASP A 179 2.93 -3.02 22.37
C ASP A 179 3.08 -2.16 21.10
N CYS A 180 2.12 -2.21 20.15
CA CYS A 180 2.15 -1.38 18.95
C CYS A 180 1.26 -0.14 19.07
N SER A 181 1.88 1.05 19.06
CA SER A 181 1.14 2.31 18.97
C SER A 181 0.65 2.50 17.54
N ARG A 182 -0.67 2.46 17.34
CA ARG A 182 -1.29 2.58 16.01
C ARG A 182 -1.20 4.04 15.55
N LEU A 183 -0.39 4.28 14.52
CA LEU A 183 -0.09 5.62 14.03
C LEU A 183 -1.04 6.07 12.92
N ALA A 184 -1.30 5.16 11.98
CA ALA A 184 -2.10 5.43 10.80
C ALA A 184 -2.80 4.15 10.33
N CYS A 185 -3.95 4.29 9.68
CA CYS A 185 -4.72 3.16 9.21
C CYS A 185 -5.58 3.51 7.99
N GLY A 186 -5.97 2.48 7.25
CA GLY A 186 -6.84 2.60 6.09
C GLY A 186 -7.58 1.29 5.84
N ILE A 187 -8.76 1.37 5.22
CA ILE A 187 -9.49 0.17 4.79
C ILE A 187 -8.88 -0.33 3.48
N ILE A 188 -8.64 -1.64 3.39
CA ILE A 188 -8.18 -2.32 2.19
C ILE A 188 -9.39 -2.50 1.26
N ALA A 189 -9.50 -1.61 0.27
CA ALA A 189 -10.56 -1.60 -0.71
C ALA A 189 -10.18 -2.40 -1.98
N ARG A 190 -11.20 -2.86 -2.73
CA ARG A 190 -10.98 -3.46 -4.04
C ARG A 190 -10.38 -2.43 -5.00
N ALA A 191 -9.38 -2.84 -5.75
CA ALA A 191 -8.78 -2.04 -6.83
C ALA A 191 -8.98 -2.74 -8.17
N SER A 192 -8.84 -2.00 -9.26
CA SER A 192 -8.91 -2.56 -10.60
C SER A 192 -7.60 -3.24 -10.98
N GLY A 193 -7.70 -4.45 -11.52
CA GLY A 193 -6.60 -5.08 -12.24
C GLY A 193 -6.22 -4.32 -13.51
N VAL A 194 -5.10 -4.71 -14.12
CA VAL A 194 -4.69 -4.19 -15.43
C VAL A 194 -5.83 -4.36 -16.44
N ALA A 195 -6.15 -3.29 -17.16
CA ALA A 195 -7.24 -3.22 -18.15
C ALA A 195 -8.69 -3.44 -17.62
N GLN A 196 -8.91 -3.55 -16.30
CA GLN A 196 -10.25 -3.74 -15.74
C GLN A 196 -11.01 -2.45 -15.45
N ASN A 197 -10.41 -1.29 -15.71
CA ASN A 197 -11.04 0.02 -15.53
C ASN A 197 -11.05 0.83 -16.83
N PRO A 198 -12.14 0.76 -17.62
CA PRO A 198 -12.27 1.53 -18.85
C PRO A 198 -12.64 3.01 -18.61
N LYS A 199 -12.85 3.44 -17.36
CA LYS A 199 -13.27 4.82 -17.05
C LYS A 199 -12.19 5.81 -17.51
N ARG A 200 -12.57 6.73 -18.40
CA ARG A 200 -11.69 7.78 -18.94
C ARG A 200 -11.87 9.12 -18.23
N ILE A 201 -13.03 9.34 -17.61
CA ILE A 201 -13.42 10.59 -16.96
C ILE A 201 -13.64 10.28 -15.48
N CYS A 202 -12.92 10.97 -14.61
CA CYS A 202 -13.26 11.09 -13.19
C CYS A 202 -13.83 12.49 -12.96
N ALA A 203 -14.84 12.61 -12.09
CA ALA A 203 -15.29 13.92 -11.58
C ALA A 203 -14.34 14.47 -10.50
N CYS A 204 -13.38 13.65 -10.06
CA CYS A 204 -12.24 14.07 -9.26
C CYS A 204 -11.17 14.70 -10.16
N ASP A 205 -10.33 15.54 -9.59
CA ASP A 205 -9.14 16.15 -10.23
C ASP A 205 -8.08 15.11 -10.67
N GLY A 206 -8.34 13.81 -10.51
CA GLY A 206 -7.43 12.72 -10.81
C GLY A 206 -6.33 12.56 -9.77
N VAL A 207 -6.44 13.32 -8.67
CA VAL A 207 -5.57 13.27 -7.51
C VAL A 207 -6.31 12.46 -6.45
N SER A 208 -5.68 11.42 -5.89
CA SER A 208 -6.21 10.80 -4.65
C SER A 208 -6.21 11.85 -3.54
N VAL A 209 -7.02 11.68 -2.48
CA VAL A 209 -7.04 12.62 -1.32
C VAL A 209 -5.63 12.85 -0.75
N TRP A 210 -4.72 11.92 -1.03
CA TRP A 210 -3.28 12.05 -0.98
C TRP A 210 -2.66 12.02 -2.39
N ASP A 211 -1.98 13.07 -2.84
CA ASP A 211 -1.07 13.00 -3.99
C ASP A 211 0.29 12.57 -3.47
N GLU A 212 0.98 11.66 -4.16
CA GLU A 212 2.31 11.15 -3.75
C GLU A 212 3.42 12.24 -3.75
N GLN A 213 3.04 13.49 -4.02
CA GLN A 213 3.88 14.70 -4.06
C GLN A 213 3.21 15.98 -3.50
N ASN A 214 1.88 16.13 -3.56
CA ASN A 214 1.22 17.39 -3.21
C ASN A 214 0.47 17.30 -1.87
N LEU A 215 0.90 18.13 -0.91
CA LEU A 215 0.19 18.36 0.34
C LEU A 215 -1.23 18.90 0.07
N PRO A 216 -2.24 18.54 0.89
CA PRO A 216 -3.58 19.12 0.76
C PRO A 216 -3.51 20.65 0.94
N ASN A 217 -4.07 21.42 0.00
CA ASN A 217 -4.22 22.89 -0.01
C ASN A 217 -3.11 23.80 -0.55
N THR A 218 -2.48 23.49 -1.70
CA THR A 218 -1.99 24.60 -2.55
C THR A 218 -3.13 25.12 -3.41
N LYS A 219 -3.88 26.10 -2.89
CA LYS A 219 -4.72 26.98 -3.71
C LYS A 219 -3.85 27.52 -4.84
N LYS A 220 -4.17 27.18 -6.09
CA LYS A 220 -3.70 27.94 -7.24
C LYS A 220 -4.32 29.33 -7.12
N ASN A 221 -3.60 30.28 -6.55
CA ASN A 221 -3.91 31.69 -6.77
C ASN A 221 -3.65 31.96 -8.25
N GLY A 222 -4.74 32.00 -9.02
CA GLY A 222 -4.71 32.37 -10.42
C GLY A 222 -4.22 33.80 -10.60
N ILE A 223 -3.37 33.97 -11.60
CA ILE A 223 -3.32 35.17 -12.44
C ILE A 223 -4.22 34.85 -13.63
#